data_AF-A0AAW0HVT7-F1
#
_entry.id   AF-A0AAW0HVT7-F1
#
_cell.length_a   1.000
_cell.length_b   1.000
_cell.length_c   1.000
_cell.angle_alpha   90.00
_cell.angle_beta   90.00
_cell.angle_gamma   90.00
#
_symmetry.space_group_name_H-M   'P 1'
#
loop_
_entity.id
_entity.type
_entity.pdbx_description
1 polymer ?
#
loop_
_entity_poly.entity_id
_entity_poly.type
_entity_poly.pdbx_seq_one_letter_code
_entity_poly.pdbx_strand_id
1 'polypeptide(L)'
;MDSGEAVHLQKEKRWHLHLKRTWEKLLLAACTFVAIEDSADVSIGSSWSTGLKAMLKFAVAPGANPIVGCFSPGASLTRSKQPSGSHSF
;
A
#
# COMPACT_ATOMS: atom_id res chain seq x y z
N MET A 1 8.19 44.14 23.78
CA MET A 1 8.24 42.79 24.37
C MET A 1 6.80 42.38 24.61
N ASP A 2 6.21 41.37 24.01
CA ASP A 2 6.62 40.34 23.07
C ASP A 2 5.29 39.70 22.62
N SER A 3 5.01 39.59 21.33
CA SER A 3 3.98 38.65 20.83
C SER A 3 3.92 38.58 19.30
N GLY A 4 4.37 39.63 18.60
CA GLY A 4 4.28 39.70 17.13
C GLY A 4 5.45 39.05 16.35
N GLU A 5 6.59 38.80 16.98
CA GLU A 5 7.83 38.42 16.28
C GLU A 5 8.04 36.91 16.13
N ALA A 6 7.33 36.08 16.89
CA ALA A 6 7.53 34.62 16.90
C ALA A 6 6.85 33.88 15.73
N VAL A 7 5.95 34.54 14.98
CA VAL A 7 5.18 33.91 13.90
C VAL A 7 5.98 33.86 12.58
N HIS A 8 7.11 34.55 12.49
CA HIS A 8 7.82 34.80 11.23
C HIS A 8 8.93 33.80 10.85
N LEU A 9 9.28 32.82 11.70
CA LEU A 9 10.49 31.99 11.47
C LEU A 9 10.29 30.46 11.63
N GLN A 10 9.10 29.93 11.38
CA GLN A 10 8.97 28.50 11.05
C GLN A 10 8.73 28.36 9.55
N LYS A 11 9.80 28.52 8.75
CA LYS A 11 9.81 27.96 7.40
C LYS A 11 9.68 26.45 7.57
N GLU A 12 8.48 25.94 7.37
CA GLU A 12 8.18 24.52 7.44
C GLU A 12 9.19 23.72 6.63
N LYS A 13 9.79 22.70 7.24
CA LYS A 13 10.65 21.73 6.56
C LYS A 13 9.79 20.91 5.59
N ARG A 14 9.61 21.44 4.39
CA ARG A 14 8.86 20.81 3.30
C ARG A 14 9.77 19.87 2.51
N TRP A 15 9.42 18.59 2.53
CA TRP A 15 10.11 17.58 1.74
C TRP A 15 9.73 17.74 0.27
N HIS A 16 10.74 17.92 -0.59
CA HIS A 16 10.56 17.97 -2.04
C HIS A 16 10.89 16.58 -2.61
N LEU A 17 9.92 15.95 -3.25
CA LEU A 17 10.10 14.66 -3.90
C LEU A 17 10.70 14.85 -5.29
N HIS A 18 11.75 14.10 -5.63
CA HIS A 18 12.33 14.13 -6.97
C HIS A 18 11.48 13.27 -7.92
N LEU A 19 10.61 13.92 -8.68
CA LEU A 19 9.61 13.23 -9.51
C LEU A 19 10.21 12.26 -10.53
N LYS A 20 11.29 12.67 -11.23
CA LYS A 20 11.97 11.81 -12.21
C LYS A 20 12.48 10.52 -11.56
N ARG A 21 13.18 10.63 -10.44
CA ARG A 21 13.71 9.48 -9.70
C ARG A 21 12.60 8.60 -9.12
N THR A 22 11.49 9.19 -8.67
CA THR A 22 10.32 8.43 -8.20
C THR A 22 9.65 7.65 -9.34
N TRP A 23 9.54 8.25 -10.53
CA TRP A 23 8.95 7.62 -11.70
C TRP A 23 9.74 6.39 -12.16
N GLU A 24 11.07 6.49 -12.20
CA GLU A 24 11.95 5.35 -12.53
C GLU A 24 11.73 4.17 -11.57
N LYS A 25 11.59 4.44 -10.26
CA LYS A 25 11.32 3.41 -9.25
C LYS A 25 9.91 2.82 -9.38
N LEU A 26 8.93 3.64 -9.75
CA LEU A 26 7.56 3.19 -9.96
C LEU A 26 7.45 2.27 -11.18
N LEU A 27 8.12 2.61 -12.28
CA LEU A 27 8.20 1.76 -13.47
C LEU A 27 8.87 0.42 -13.15
N LEU A 28 9.96 0.42 -12.39
CA LEU A 28 10.64 -0.82 -12.01
C LEU A 28 9.74 -1.73 -11.16
N ALA A 29 9.02 -1.16 -10.19
CA ALA A 29 8.06 -1.92 -9.38
C ALA A 29 6.91 -2.50 -10.22
N ALA A 30 6.41 -1.74 -11.20
CA ALA A 30 5.38 -2.21 -12.12
C ALA A 30 5.88 -3.37 -13.00
N CYS A 31 7.11 -3.29 -13.52
CA CYS A 31 7.71 -4.38 -14.29
C CYS A 31 7.84 -5.65 -13.46
N THR A 32 8.30 -5.56 -12.21
CA THR A 32 8.37 -6.72 -11.30
C THR A 32 6.99 -7.31 -11.06
N PHE A 33 5.97 -6.48 -10.91
CA PHE A 33 4.60 -6.93 -10.69
C PHE A 33 4.04 -7.70 -11.90
N VAL A 34 4.29 -7.20 -13.12
CA VAL A 34 3.84 -7.85 -14.37
C VAL A 34 4.57 -9.17 -14.64
N ALA A 35 5.79 -9.33 -14.13
CA ALA A 35 6.56 -10.57 -14.28
C ALA A 35 6.04 -11.73 -13.40
N ILE A 36 5.11 -11.48 -12.49
CA ILE A 36 4.54 -12.51 -11.61
C ILE A 36 3.44 -13.25 -12.36
N GLU A 37 3.59 -14.58 -12.50
CA GLU A 37 2.66 -15.42 -13.26
C GLU A 37 1.29 -15.60 -12.59
N ASP A 38 1.26 -15.77 -11.27
CA ASP A 38 0.01 -15.85 -10.49
C ASP A 38 -0.16 -14.62 -9.60
N SER A 39 -1.10 -13.76 -9.99
CA SER A 39 -1.49 -12.58 -9.20
C SER A 39 -1.98 -12.91 -7.79
N ALA A 40 -2.47 -14.13 -7.53
CA ALA A 40 -2.94 -14.55 -6.21
C ALA A 40 -1.79 -14.74 -5.20
N ASP A 41 -0.55 -14.92 -5.66
CA ASP A 41 0.62 -15.00 -4.79
C ASP A 41 1.07 -13.62 -4.28
N VAL A 42 0.50 -12.55 -4.84
CA VAL A 42 0.80 -11.18 -4.41
C VAL A 42 -0.17 -10.73 -3.33
N SER A 43 0.38 -10.32 -2.19
CA SER A 43 -0.38 -9.69 -1.11
C SER A 43 -0.05 -8.21 -1.02
N ILE A 44 -1.08 -7.39 -0.82
CA ILE A 44 -0.96 -5.93 -0.73
C ILE A 44 -1.57 -5.47 0.58
N GLY A 45 -0.80 -4.74 1.40
CA GLY A 45 -1.22 -4.30 2.72
C GLY A 45 -0.84 -2.84 3.01
N SER A 46 -1.65 -2.15 3.82
CA SER A 46 -1.34 -0.83 4.36
C SER A 46 -1.87 -0.73 5.78
N SER A 47 -1.07 -0.20 6.69
CA SER A 47 -1.48 0.09 8.07
C SER A 47 -2.16 1.47 8.20
N TRP A 48 -2.09 2.30 7.16
CA TRP A 48 -2.57 3.68 7.21
C TRP A 48 -4.01 3.79 6.70
N SER A 49 -4.89 4.41 7.49
CA SER A 49 -6.33 4.49 7.20
C SER A 49 -6.64 5.19 5.86
N THR A 50 -5.90 6.24 5.49
CA THR A 50 -6.07 6.93 4.20
C THR A 50 -5.62 6.07 3.00
N GLY A 51 -4.71 5.11 3.22
CA GLY A 51 -4.16 4.27 2.17
C GLY A 51 -5.03 3.05 1.83
N LEU A 52 -5.89 2.62 2.75
CA LEU A 52 -6.69 1.40 2.62
C LEU A 52 -7.62 1.42 1.40
N LYS A 53 -8.31 2.54 1.14
CA LYS A 53 -9.23 2.64 -0.02
C LYS A 53 -8.49 2.58 -1.36
N ALA A 54 -7.34 3.24 -1.44
CA ALA A 54 -6.52 3.24 -2.64
C ALA A 54 -5.94 1.84 -2.89
N MET A 55 -5.46 1.17 -1.84
CA MET A 55 -4.99 -0.20 -1.87
C MET A 55 -6.07 -1.18 -2.33
N LEU A 56 -7.28 -1.09 -1.76
CA LEU A 56 -8.38 -1.99 -2.13
C LEU A 56 -8.79 -1.82 -3.59
N LYS A 57 -8.86 -0.57 -4.07
CA LYS A 57 -9.12 -0.28 -5.49
C LYS A 57 -8.00 -0.79 -6.39
N PHE A 58 -6.75 -0.67 -5.95
CA PHE A 58 -5.60 -1.16 -6.71
C PHE A 58 -5.60 -2.68 -6.83
N ALA A 59 -5.91 -3.41 -5.75
CA ALA A 59 -5.91 -4.88 -5.73
C ALA A 59 -6.89 -5.52 -6.73
N VAL A 60 -7.98 -4.81 -7.10
CA VAL A 60 -8.96 -5.27 -8.09
C VAL A 60 -8.37 -5.39 -9.49
N ALA A 61 -7.49 -4.46 -9.89
CA ALA A 61 -6.97 -4.44 -11.26
C ALA A 61 -6.09 -5.67 -11.61
N PRO A 62 -5.14 -6.09 -10.76
CA PRO A 62 -4.37 -7.30 -10.99
C PRO A 62 -4.99 -8.56 -10.41
N GLY A 63 -6.02 -8.48 -9.55
CA GLY A 63 -6.55 -9.66 -8.84
C GLY A 63 -5.69 -10.11 -7.65
N ALA A 64 -4.90 -9.21 -7.07
CA ALA A 64 -4.05 -9.49 -5.91
C ALA A 64 -4.84 -9.59 -4.61
N ASN A 65 -4.26 -10.21 -3.57
CA ASN A 65 -4.91 -10.41 -2.28
C ASN A 65 -4.73 -9.19 -1.35
N PRO A 66 -5.78 -8.38 -1.07
CA PRO A 66 -5.68 -7.26 -0.15
C PRO A 66 -5.72 -7.73 1.31
N ILE A 67 -4.74 -7.30 2.11
CA ILE A 67 -4.72 -7.49 3.56
C ILE A 67 -5.23 -6.20 4.20
N VAL A 68 -6.48 -6.22 4.67
CA VAL A 68 -7.15 -5.07 5.30
C VAL A 68 -7.13 -5.22 6.81
N GLY A 69 -6.83 -4.13 7.52
CA GLY A 69 -6.87 -4.07 8.98
C GLY A 69 -5.53 -4.37 9.64
N CYS A 70 -5.54 -5.03 10.79
CA CYS A 70 -4.34 -5.33 11.55
C CYS A 70 -3.53 -6.43 10.87
N PHE A 71 -2.26 -6.16 10.56
CA PHE A 71 -1.32 -7.17 10.08
C PHE A 71 -1.09 -8.20 11.20
N SER A 72 -1.80 -9.33 11.10
CA SER A 72 -1.68 -10.42 12.07
C SER A 72 -0.41 -11.21 11.76
N PRO A 73 0.54 -11.36 12.70
CA PRO A 73 1.86 -11.96 12.43
C PRO A 73 1.84 -13.36 11.79
N GLY A 74 0.74 -14.11 11.93
CA GLY A 74 0.56 -15.44 11.32
C GLY A 74 0.00 -15.46 9.90
N ALA A 75 -0.49 -14.34 9.36
CA ALA A 75 -1.21 -14.29 8.09
C ALA A 75 -0.33 -14.62 6.86
N SER A 76 0.96 -14.24 6.89
CA SER A 76 1.88 -14.53 5.80
C SER A 76 2.65 -15.84 5.99
N LEU A 77 2.72 -16.38 7.21
CA LEU A 77 3.48 -17.60 7.54
C LEU A 77 2.64 -18.88 7.47
N THR A 78 1.32 -18.79 7.63
CA THR A 78 0.44 -19.97 7.66
C THR A 78 -0.34 -20.08 6.36
N ARG A 79 -0.15 -21.19 5.62
CA ARG A 79 -0.88 -21.52 4.39
C ARG A 79 -2.31 -21.95 4.72
N SER A 80 -3.13 -21.06 5.26
CA SER A 80 -4.57 -21.29 5.38
C SER A 80 -5.26 -20.75 4.12
N LYS A 81 -5.20 -21.52 3.01
CA LYS A 81 -6.20 -21.35 1.96
C LYS A 81 -7.54 -21.73 2.59
N GLN A 82 -8.50 -20.80 2.67
CA GLN A 82 -9.87 -21.17 3.02
C GLN A 82 -10.42 -22.12 1.94
N PRO A 83 -11.11 -23.20 2.34
CA PRO A 83 -11.46 -24.30 1.46
C PRO A 83 -12.52 -23.90 0.42
N SER A 84 -12.37 -24.48 -0.77
CA SER A 84 -13.36 -24.49 -1.84
C SER A 84 -14.63 -25.22 -1.43
N GLY A 85 -15.78 -24.61 -1.71
CA GLY A 85 -17.05 -25.30 -1.95
C GLY A 85 -17.94 -25.52 -0.72
N SER A 86 -19.04 -24.77 -0.66
CA SER A 86 -20.32 -25.31 -0.23
C SER A 86 -21.39 -24.91 -1.23
N HIS A 87 -21.74 -25.89 -2.07
CA HIS A 87 -23.02 -25.97 -2.78
C HIS A 87 -24.18 -25.82 -1.78
N SER A 88 -25.27 -25.23 -2.29
CA SER A 88 -26.68 -25.44 -1.92
C SER A 88 -27.39 -24.41 -1.02
N PHE A 89 -28.38 -23.81 -1.69
CA PHE A 89 -29.60 -23.07 -1.28
C PHE A 89 -29.45 -21.69 -0.63
#